data_AF-A0A8E0V793-F1
#
_entry.id   AF-A0A8E0V793-F1
#
_cell.length_a   1.000
_cell.length_b   1.000
_cell.length_c   1.000
_cell.angle_alpha   90.00
_cell.angle_beta   90.00
_cell.angle_gamma   90.00
#
_symmetry.space_group_name_H-M   'P 1'
#
loop_
_entity.id
_entity.type
_entity.pdbx_description
1 polymer ?
#
loop_
_entity_poly.entity_id
_entity_poly.type
_entity_poly.pdbx_seq_one_letter_code
_entity_poly.pdbx_strand_id
1 'polypeptide(L)'
;MRLKKTFAGVLAAAMMVCAVSVPAFAAQNVEPVEEENCISSTYVVMNIPYAQFYNAAGVENEVDAVTSATKSKTRAGNLANGSYHVNSDGSDITGVSFPVKVLTPWALDSSKQVTDDTSYDITVKLRGKDTTTTYSGVNALFENDSYAYYKLSEAPAYYATAWYNVFTGSWEFGKVKATETTVNGATVELVTNGRHTDYEMKVNGFDLDVSTNKVYGVVMTTADCEEYGLHHVTNIWRGTELGFDADDAYYASMIGKTITQITYYTADGVYVLPVNVAVPAAN
;
A
#
# COMPACT_ATOMS: atom_id res chain seq x y z
N MET A 1 7.32 33.02 -72.18
CA MET A 1 7.57 33.79 -70.95
C MET A 1 7.09 32.95 -69.76
N ARG A 2 7.98 32.72 -68.78
CA ARG A 2 7.79 32.12 -67.44
C ARG A 2 7.65 30.59 -67.28
N LEU A 3 8.72 30.06 -66.67
CA LEU A 3 8.87 28.85 -65.86
C LEU A 3 8.03 28.88 -64.56
N LYS A 4 7.66 27.69 -64.04
CA LYS A 4 7.80 27.17 -62.64
C LYS A 4 6.84 25.97 -62.45
N LYS A 5 7.31 24.71 -62.43
CA LYS A 5 7.89 23.88 -61.34
C LYS A 5 6.89 23.32 -60.30
N THR A 6 6.79 21.98 -60.32
CA THR A 6 6.72 20.97 -59.23
C THR A 6 5.51 20.97 -58.27
N PHE A 7 4.87 19.81 -58.07
CA PHE A 7 5.23 18.80 -57.05
C PHE A 7 4.43 17.49 -57.23
N ALA A 8 5.09 16.37 -56.92
CA ALA A 8 4.55 15.01 -56.89
C ALA A 8 3.81 14.73 -55.57
N GLY A 9 2.80 13.87 -55.62
CA GLY A 9 2.13 13.31 -54.44
C GLY A 9 1.20 12.17 -54.85
N VAL A 10 1.68 10.93 -54.77
CA VAL A 10 0.86 9.72 -54.82
C VAL A 10 0.72 9.23 -53.38
N LEU A 11 -0.49 9.32 -52.85
CA LEU A 11 -0.87 8.76 -51.55
C LEU A 11 -1.31 7.31 -51.78
N ALA A 12 -0.50 6.34 -51.38
CA ALA A 12 -0.87 4.92 -51.38
C ALA A 12 -1.26 4.51 -49.96
N ALA A 13 -2.55 4.23 -49.76
CA ALA A 13 -3.07 3.59 -48.56
C ALA A 13 -2.78 2.08 -48.62
N ALA A 14 -2.05 1.57 -47.64
CA ALA A 14 -1.84 0.12 -47.45
C ALA A 14 -2.69 -0.37 -46.28
N MET A 15 -3.79 -1.06 -46.59
CA MET A 15 -4.45 -1.98 -45.66
C MET A 15 -3.56 -3.22 -45.52
N MET A 16 -3.03 -3.47 -44.32
CA MET A 16 -2.37 -4.73 -43.98
C MET A 16 -3.28 -5.52 -43.04
N VAL A 17 -3.85 -6.58 -43.58
CA VAL A 17 -4.55 -7.64 -42.85
C VAL A 17 -3.49 -8.48 -42.15
N CYS A 18 -3.49 -8.51 -40.80
CA CYS A 18 -2.72 -9.51 -40.05
C CYS A 18 -3.66 -10.59 -39.54
N ALA A 19 -3.40 -11.81 -40.00
CA ALA A 19 -4.11 -13.03 -39.65
C ALA A 19 -3.91 -13.39 -38.18
N VAL A 20 -5.00 -13.75 -37.51
CA VAL A 20 -4.99 -14.41 -36.20
C VAL A 20 -4.59 -15.88 -36.38
N SER A 21 -3.41 -16.25 -35.89
CA SER A 21 -3.08 -17.63 -35.57
C SER A 21 -3.13 -17.79 -34.05
N VAL A 22 -4.11 -18.55 -33.56
CA VAL A 22 -4.23 -18.96 -32.15
C VAL A 22 -3.31 -20.15 -31.91
N PRO A 23 -2.37 -20.10 -30.93
CA PRO A 23 -1.80 -21.31 -30.37
C PRO A 23 -2.57 -21.74 -29.13
N ALA A 24 -2.69 -23.06 -28.99
CA ALA A 24 -3.41 -23.76 -27.95
C ALA A 24 -2.90 -23.46 -26.53
N PHE A 25 -3.85 -23.36 -25.60
CA PHE A 25 -3.64 -23.29 -24.16
C PHE A 25 -2.85 -24.49 -23.65
N ALA A 26 -1.65 -24.24 -23.11
CA ALA A 26 -1.02 -25.06 -22.10
C ALA A 26 -0.78 -24.16 -20.89
N ALA A 27 -1.37 -24.51 -19.75
CA ALA A 27 -1.27 -23.77 -18.50
C ALA A 27 0.18 -23.76 -18.02
N GLN A 28 0.83 -22.61 -18.12
CA GLN A 28 2.07 -22.30 -17.45
C GLN A 28 1.92 -20.88 -16.91
N ASN A 29 2.15 -20.72 -15.60
CA ASN A 29 2.00 -19.48 -14.84
C ASN A 29 2.51 -18.27 -15.64
N VAL A 30 1.57 -17.45 -16.10
CA VAL A 30 1.86 -16.19 -16.79
C VAL A 30 2.07 -15.16 -15.69
N GLU A 31 3.32 -14.87 -15.33
CA GLU A 31 3.62 -13.54 -14.80
C GLU A 31 3.19 -12.53 -15.89
N PRO A 32 2.46 -11.45 -15.55
CA PRO A 32 2.07 -10.49 -16.55
C PRO A 32 3.34 -9.86 -17.13
N VAL A 33 3.62 -10.22 -18.38
CA VAL A 33 4.65 -9.59 -19.19
C VAL A 33 4.33 -8.10 -19.19
N GLU A 34 5.24 -7.29 -18.63
CA GLU A 34 5.26 -5.84 -18.87
C GLU A 34 5.57 -5.62 -20.35
N GLU A 35 4.58 -5.88 -21.22
CA GLU A 35 4.57 -5.22 -22.52
C GLU A 35 4.44 -3.74 -22.21
N GLU A 36 5.55 -3.01 -22.33
CA GLU A 36 5.54 -1.57 -22.51
C GLU A 36 4.82 -1.24 -23.81
N ASN A 37 3.50 -1.43 -23.82
CA ASN A 37 2.63 -0.78 -24.77
C ASN A 37 2.77 0.73 -24.48
N CYS A 38 3.05 1.51 -25.53
CA CYS A 38 3.17 2.97 -25.54
C CYS A 38 1.88 3.70 -25.12
N ILE A 39 1.37 3.40 -23.93
CA ILE A 39 0.22 4.03 -23.27
C ILE A 39 0.85 4.87 -22.17
N SER A 40 0.65 6.19 -22.23
CA SER A 40 1.14 7.13 -21.22
C SER A 40 0.92 6.57 -19.81
N SER A 41 1.96 6.51 -18.97
CA SER A 41 1.84 6.19 -17.55
C SER A 41 2.05 7.45 -16.72
N THR A 42 1.45 7.53 -15.53
CA THR A 42 1.68 8.63 -14.59
C THR A 42 2.01 8.09 -13.20
N TYR A 43 2.79 8.85 -12.45
CA TYR A 43 3.06 8.57 -11.04
C TYR A 43 2.11 9.40 -10.18
N VAL A 44 1.53 8.76 -9.17
CA VAL A 44 0.64 9.38 -8.18
C VAL A 44 0.92 8.80 -6.80
N VAL A 45 0.51 9.48 -5.75
CA VAL A 45 0.21 8.84 -4.47
C VAL A 45 -1.30 8.59 -4.44
N MET A 46 -1.72 7.37 -4.14
CA MET A 46 -3.12 6.96 -4.18
C MET A 46 -3.53 6.32 -2.87
N ASN A 47 -4.77 6.55 -2.45
CA ASN A 47 -5.40 5.83 -1.35
C ASN A 47 -5.78 4.40 -1.80
N ILE A 48 -5.12 3.39 -1.23
CA ILE A 48 -5.29 1.97 -1.57
C ILE A 48 -5.83 1.23 -0.35
N PRO A 49 -7.02 0.60 -0.44
CA PRO A 49 -7.53 -0.31 0.58
C PRO A 49 -6.51 -1.37 1.01
N TYR A 50 -6.48 -1.74 2.30
CA TYR A 50 -5.49 -2.71 2.82
C TYR A 50 -5.50 -4.04 2.09
N ALA A 51 -6.68 -4.60 1.77
CA ALA A 51 -6.79 -5.84 1.00
C ALA A 51 -6.01 -5.79 -0.32
N GLN A 52 -6.14 -4.67 -1.06
CA GLN A 52 -5.45 -4.49 -2.33
C GLN A 52 -3.97 -4.21 -2.16
N PHE A 53 -3.59 -3.44 -1.13
CA PHE A 53 -2.20 -3.17 -0.80
C PHE A 53 -1.46 -4.46 -0.40
N TYR A 54 -2.06 -5.29 0.45
CA TYR A 54 -1.44 -6.53 0.92
C TYR A 54 -1.39 -7.61 -0.16
N ASN A 55 -2.41 -7.67 -1.03
CA ASN A 55 -2.32 -8.51 -2.23
C ASN A 55 -1.17 -8.08 -3.15
N ALA A 56 -0.98 -6.77 -3.36
CA ALA A 56 0.18 -6.23 -4.08
C ALA A 56 1.52 -6.48 -3.36
N ALA A 57 1.49 -6.63 -2.03
CA ALA A 57 2.65 -7.02 -1.21
C ALA A 57 2.92 -8.54 -1.22
N GLY A 58 2.10 -9.34 -1.91
CA GLY A 58 2.26 -10.79 -2.02
C GLY A 58 1.48 -11.60 -0.98
N VAL A 59 0.75 -10.95 -0.08
CA VAL A 59 -0.03 -11.62 0.96
C VAL A 59 -1.30 -12.23 0.35
N GLU A 60 -1.37 -13.55 0.28
CA GLU A 60 -2.50 -14.28 -0.31
C GLU A 60 -3.74 -14.34 0.60
N ASN A 61 -3.56 -14.14 1.92
CA ASN A 61 -4.67 -14.10 2.88
C ASN A 61 -5.34 -12.72 2.85
N GLU A 62 -6.63 -12.65 2.52
CA GLU A 62 -7.39 -11.39 2.43
C GLU A 62 -7.36 -10.62 3.76
N VAL A 63 -6.86 -9.39 3.70
CA VAL A 63 -6.81 -8.46 4.82
C VAL A 63 -7.94 -7.44 4.68
N ASP A 64 -9.04 -7.62 5.40
CA ASP A 64 -10.16 -6.68 5.40
C ASP A 64 -9.85 -5.37 6.18
N ALA A 65 -10.56 -4.29 5.84
CA ALA A 65 -10.44 -3.01 6.55
C ALA A 65 -10.81 -3.15 8.04
N VAL A 66 -9.99 -2.56 8.93
CA VAL A 66 -10.20 -2.67 10.37
C VAL A 66 -10.99 -1.50 10.94
N THR A 67 -12.06 -1.86 11.65
CA THR A 67 -12.83 -0.92 12.48
C THR A 67 -12.10 -0.69 13.80
N SER A 68 -11.84 0.57 14.16
CA SER A 68 -11.15 0.92 15.40
C SER A 68 -12.14 1.30 16.48
N ALA A 69 -12.01 0.72 17.67
CA ALA A 69 -12.80 1.13 18.84
C ALA A 69 -12.50 2.58 19.28
N THR A 70 -11.35 3.15 18.90
CA THR A 70 -10.93 4.50 19.31
C THR A 70 -10.79 5.46 18.12
N LYS A 71 -11.93 6.03 17.74
CA LYS A 71 -12.12 7.02 16.67
C LYS A 71 -11.17 8.23 16.67
N SER A 72 -10.62 8.60 17.82
CA SER A 72 -9.69 9.74 17.92
C SER A 72 -8.23 9.35 17.65
N LYS A 73 -7.85 8.07 17.80
CA LYS A 73 -6.48 7.61 17.54
C LYS A 73 -6.25 7.36 16.06
N THR A 74 -7.26 6.89 15.35
CA THR A 74 -7.25 6.71 13.90
C THR A 74 -7.00 8.06 13.21
N ARG A 75 -7.69 9.13 13.62
CA ARG A 75 -7.49 10.47 13.05
C ARG A 75 -6.22 11.22 13.52
N ALA A 76 -5.39 10.60 14.37
CA ALA A 76 -4.18 11.23 14.87
C ALA A 76 -3.00 10.95 13.94
N GLY A 77 -2.51 11.97 13.24
CA GLY A 77 -1.47 11.84 12.22
C GLY A 77 -0.16 11.23 12.71
N ASN A 78 0.20 11.41 13.98
CA ASN A 78 1.39 10.78 14.55
C ASN A 78 1.25 9.26 14.78
N LEU A 79 0.03 8.71 14.74
CA LEU A 79 -0.25 7.29 14.98
C LEU A 79 -0.72 6.56 13.72
N ALA A 80 -1.40 7.26 12.82
CA ALA A 80 -1.97 6.72 11.59
C ALA A 80 -1.27 7.24 10.33
N ASN A 81 -0.04 7.78 10.46
CA ASN A 81 0.71 8.34 9.34
C ASN A 81 0.87 7.29 8.23
N GLY A 82 0.62 7.66 6.98
CA GLY A 82 0.69 6.74 5.83
C GLY A 82 -0.59 5.94 5.58
N SER A 83 -1.57 5.99 6.49
CA SER A 83 -2.91 5.43 6.30
C SER A 83 -3.93 6.49 5.86
N TYR A 84 -5.17 6.09 5.54
CA TYR A 84 -6.29 7.00 5.33
C TYR A 84 -7.61 6.43 5.88
N HIS A 85 -8.61 7.29 5.99
CA HIS A 85 -9.95 6.95 6.45
C HIS A 85 -10.99 7.43 5.44
N VAL A 86 -11.98 6.60 5.13
CA VAL A 86 -13.17 7.05 4.37
C VAL A 86 -14.13 7.79 5.30
N ASN A 87 -14.26 7.35 6.56
CA ASN A 87 -15.14 8.03 7.50
C ASN A 87 -14.39 9.11 8.30
N SER A 88 -14.80 10.37 8.09
CA SER A 88 -14.31 11.52 8.86
C SER A 88 -14.58 11.44 10.38
N ASP A 89 -15.39 10.48 10.83
CA ASP A 89 -15.60 10.21 12.25
C ASP A 89 -14.47 9.34 12.86
N GLY A 90 -13.56 8.79 12.05
CA GLY A 90 -12.44 7.97 12.47
C GLY A 90 -12.80 6.51 12.82
N SER A 91 -13.97 6.04 12.43
CA SER A 91 -14.45 4.68 12.77
C SER A 91 -13.63 3.54 12.16
N ASP A 92 -12.91 3.79 11.07
CA ASP A 92 -12.13 2.77 10.35
C ASP A 92 -10.77 3.32 9.90
N ILE A 93 -9.79 2.44 9.72
CA ILE A 93 -8.62 2.71 8.88
C ILE A 93 -8.78 1.87 7.62
N THR A 94 -9.06 2.51 6.50
CA THR A 94 -9.48 1.82 5.28
C THR A 94 -8.29 1.25 4.51
N GLY A 95 -7.14 1.91 4.57
CA GLY A 95 -5.98 1.54 3.77
C GLY A 95 -4.81 2.50 3.93
N VAL A 96 -4.00 2.58 2.88
CA VAL A 96 -2.72 3.31 2.86
C VAL A 96 -2.65 4.31 1.70
N SER A 97 -2.00 5.45 1.92
CA SER A 97 -1.70 6.40 0.84
C SER A 97 -0.31 6.09 0.28
N PHE A 98 -0.23 5.30 -0.80
CA PHE A 98 1.01 4.72 -1.31
C PHE A 98 1.35 5.25 -2.72
N PRO A 99 2.65 5.39 -3.09
CA PRO A 99 3.02 5.75 -4.45
C PRO A 99 2.71 4.64 -5.47
N VAL A 100 2.17 5.04 -6.62
CA VAL A 100 1.68 4.13 -7.67
C VAL A 100 2.08 4.64 -9.04
N LYS A 101 2.58 3.73 -9.89
CA LYS A 101 2.68 3.91 -11.34
C LYS A 101 1.38 3.45 -11.99
N VAL A 102 0.57 4.39 -12.43
CA VAL A 102 -0.72 4.13 -13.06
C VAL A 102 -0.52 3.92 -14.57
N LEU A 103 -0.87 2.72 -15.04
CA LEU A 103 -0.77 2.30 -16.44
C LEU A 103 -1.99 2.71 -17.26
N THR A 104 -3.10 3.06 -16.60
CA THR A 104 -4.34 3.56 -17.21
C THR A 104 -4.70 4.96 -16.69
N PRO A 105 -3.93 6.03 -17.01
CA PRO A 105 -4.16 7.34 -16.39
C PRO A 105 -5.53 7.94 -16.67
N TRP A 106 -6.17 7.58 -17.77
CA TRP A 106 -7.54 8.00 -18.10
C TRP A 106 -8.56 7.61 -17.02
N ALA A 107 -8.30 6.54 -16.26
CA ALA A 107 -9.19 6.10 -15.19
C ALA A 107 -9.09 6.98 -13.93
N LEU A 108 -8.08 7.84 -13.83
CA LEU A 108 -7.95 8.78 -12.72
C LEU A 108 -8.97 9.93 -12.80
N ASP A 109 -9.52 10.21 -13.98
CA ASP A 109 -10.50 11.30 -14.17
C ASP A 109 -11.81 11.05 -13.40
N SER A 110 -12.11 9.80 -13.05
CA SER A 110 -13.26 9.42 -12.21
C SER A 110 -12.95 9.47 -10.70
N SER A 111 -11.69 9.63 -10.33
CA SER A 111 -11.22 9.63 -8.94
C SER A 111 -10.95 11.05 -8.44
N LYS A 112 -11.05 11.27 -7.13
CA LYS A 112 -10.80 12.58 -6.53
C LYS A 112 -9.32 12.94 -6.59
N GLN A 113 -8.97 14.00 -7.33
CA GLN A 113 -7.64 14.59 -7.29
C GLN A 113 -7.48 15.53 -6.10
N VAL A 114 -6.43 15.30 -5.32
CA VAL A 114 -5.88 16.19 -4.28
C VAL A 114 -4.73 16.99 -4.89
N THR A 115 -4.65 18.28 -4.57
CA THR A 115 -3.63 19.21 -5.08
C THR A 115 -2.92 19.92 -3.92
N ASP A 116 -1.87 20.68 -4.23
CA ASP A 116 -1.14 21.47 -3.23
C ASP A 116 -2.02 22.50 -2.49
N ASP A 117 -3.09 22.97 -3.15
CA ASP A 117 -4.06 23.90 -2.55
C ASP A 117 -5.08 23.21 -1.63
N THR A 118 -5.11 21.88 -1.61
CA THR A 118 -6.04 21.12 -0.76
C THR A 118 -5.49 21.06 0.66
N SER A 119 -6.32 21.42 1.64
CA SER A 119 -5.94 21.40 3.06
C SER A 119 -7.12 21.04 3.95
N TYR A 120 -6.87 20.22 4.98
CA TYR A 120 -7.83 19.87 6.03
C TYR A 120 -7.23 20.09 7.42
N ASP A 121 -7.98 20.73 8.30
CA ASP A 121 -7.63 20.84 9.72
C ASP A 121 -8.40 19.79 10.51
N ILE A 122 -7.67 18.86 11.11
CA ILE A 122 -8.24 17.79 11.91
C ILE A 122 -7.95 18.07 13.37
N THR A 123 -9.00 18.17 14.17
CA THR A 123 -8.89 18.29 15.62
C THR A 123 -9.27 16.98 16.28
N VAL A 124 -8.32 16.37 17.00
CA VAL A 124 -8.53 15.15 17.80
C VAL A 124 -8.32 15.43 19.28
N LYS A 125 -9.09 14.75 20.12
CA LYS A 125 -8.93 14.80 21.57
C LYS A 125 -8.16 13.57 22.05
N LEU A 126 -6.90 13.78 22.43
CA LEU A 126 -6.03 12.72 22.96
C LEU A 126 -5.75 12.97 24.44
N ARG A 127 -6.02 11.97 25.29
CA ARG A 127 -5.79 12.04 26.75
C ARG A 127 -6.38 13.31 27.40
N GLY A 128 -7.56 13.73 26.94
CA GLY A 128 -8.26 14.90 27.46
C GLY A 128 -7.81 16.25 26.88
N LYS A 129 -6.82 16.28 25.98
CA LYS A 129 -6.32 17.49 25.33
C LYS A 129 -6.66 17.50 23.84
N ASP A 130 -7.14 18.64 23.35
CA ASP A 130 -7.40 18.84 21.93
C ASP A 130 -6.08 19.16 21.20
N THR A 131 -5.86 18.49 20.07
CA THR A 131 -4.70 18.66 19.18
C THR A 131 -5.21 18.84 17.77
N THR A 132 -4.89 19.98 17.15
CA THR A 132 -5.22 20.26 15.75
C THR A 132 -4.00 20.05 14.88
N THR A 133 -4.15 19.28 13.81
CA THR A 133 -3.10 19.04 12.81
C THR A 133 -3.64 19.43 11.43
N THR A 134 -2.85 20.20 10.69
CA THR A 134 -3.16 20.60 9.32
C THR A 134 -2.52 19.61 8.35
N TYR A 135 -3.33 19.07 7.45
CA TYR A 135 -2.89 18.17 6.39
C TYR A 135 -3.07 18.87 5.05
N SER A 136 -1.97 19.14 4.35
CA SER A 136 -1.95 19.86 3.08
C SER A 136 -1.24 19.08 1.98
N GLY A 137 -1.54 19.42 0.72
CA GLY A 137 -0.95 18.78 -0.45
C GLY A 137 -1.15 17.27 -0.44
N VAL A 138 -0.09 16.50 -0.68
CA VAL A 138 -0.14 15.03 -0.65
C VAL A 138 -0.68 14.45 0.68
N ASN A 139 -0.42 15.12 1.82
CA ASN A 139 -0.90 14.63 3.12
C ASN A 139 -2.41 14.84 3.30
N ALA A 140 -3.05 15.68 2.50
CA ALA A 140 -4.50 15.88 2.52
C ALA A 140 -5.28 14.65 2.00
N LEU A 141 -4.59 13.69 1.35
CA LEU A 141 -5.17 12.38 1.01
C LEU A 141 -5.74 11.63 2.21
N PHE A 142 -5.25 11.93 3.42
CA PHE A 142 -5.67 11.31 4.68
C PHE A 142 -7.19 11.36 4.95
N GLU A 143 -7.88 12.41 4.49
CA GLU A 143 -9.34 12.61 4.67
C GLU A 143 -10.14 12.43 3.36
N ASN A 144 -9.57 11.72 2.38
CA ASN A 144 -10.23 11.45 1.11
C ASN A 144 -10.51 9.95 0.93
N ASP A 145 -11.48 9.65 0.08
CA ASP A 145 -11.95 8.29 -0.17
C ASP A 145 -10.88 7.39 -0.82
N SER A 146 -11.17 6.08 -0.88
CA SER A 146 -10.38 5.12 -1.64
C SER A 146 -10.19 5.58 -3.09
N TYR A 147 -8.99 5.38 -3.61
CA TYR A 147 -8.52 5.77 -4.95
C TYR A 147 -8.41 7.28 -5.20
N ALA A 148 -8.70 8.13 -4.21
CA ALA A 148 -8.27 9.53 -4.26
C ALA A 148 -6.75 9.58 -4.45
N TYR A 149 -6.28 10.56 -5.23
CA TYR A 149 -4.89 10.59 -5.65
C TYR A 149 -4.29 11.99 -5.69
N TYR A 150 -2.99 12.05 -5.51
CA TYR A 150 -2.15 13.25 -5.67
C TYR A 150 -1.12 12.96 -6.77
N LYS A 151 -1.00 13.85 -7.75
CA LYS A 151 -0.11 13.64 -8.90
C LYS A 151 1.34 13.95 -8.54
N LEU A 152 2.26 13.03 -8.82
CA LEU A 152 3.69 13.23 -8.62
C LEU A 152 4.34 13.84 -9.88
N SER A 153 5.31 14.73 -9.68
CA SER A 153 6.13 15.29 -10.75
C SER A 153 7.28 14.39 -11.17
N GLU A 154 7.70 13.48 -10.29
CA GLU A 154 8.86 12.61 -10.46
C GLU A 154 8.50 11.16 -10.11
N ALA A 155 9.28 10.22 -10.63
CA ALA A 155 9.13 8.82 -10.27
C ALA A 155 9.61 8.60 -8.83
N PRO A 156 8.76 8.04 -7.94
CA PRO A 156 9.19 7.69 -6.59
C PRO A 156 10.16 6.51 -6.64
N ALA A 157 11.06 6.41 -5.65
CA ALA A 157 12.03 5.32 -5.54
C ALA A 157 11.39 3.95 -5.26
N TYR A 158 10.13 3.95 -4.81
CA TYR A 158 9.32 2.79 -4.48
C TYR A 158 7.88 3.06 -4.93
N TYR A 159 7.24 2.08 -5.58
CA TYR A 159 5.86 2.19 -6.03
C TYR A 159 5.25 0.83 -6.35
N ALA A 160 3.92 0.72 -6.29
CA ALA A 160 3.19 -0.38 -6.91
C ALA A 160 2.79 0.01 -8.34
N THR A 161 2.56 -0.96 -9.22
CA THR A 161 1.86 -0.67 -10.49
C THR A 161 0.36 -0.77 -10.26
N ALA A 162 -0.43 0.03 -10.98
CA ALA A 162 -1.88 -0.12 -10.97
C ALA A 162 -2.48 0.10 -12.35
N TRP A 163 -3.57 -0.61 -12.62
CA TRP A 163 -4.37 -0.45 -13.82
C TRP A 163 -5.85 -0.61 -13.46
N TYR A 164 -6.69 0.11 -14.18
CA TYR A 164 -8.13 -0.02 -14.03
C TYR A 164 -8.63 -1.12 -14.96
N ASN A 165 -9.14 -2.20 -14.37
CA ASN A 165 -9.72 -3.30 -15.12
C ASN A 165 -11.16 -2.94 -15.49
N VAL A 166 -11.40 -2.70 -16.78
CA VAL A 166 -12.70 -2.29 -17.31
C VAL A 166 -13.73 -3.42 -17.23
N PHE A 167 -13.29 -4.69 -17.20
CA PHE A 167 -14.19 -5.84 -17.14
C PHE A 167 -14.73 -6.06 -15.72
N THR A 168 -13.89 -5.89 -14.70
CA THR A 168 -14.31 -5.99 -13.29
C THR A 168 -14.88 -4.67 -12.77
N GLY A 169 -14.52 -3.54 -13.39
CA GLY A 169 -14.90 -2.21 -12.94
C GLY A 169 -14.13 -1.78 -11.68
N SER A 170 -12.92 -2.29 -11.48
CA SER A 170 -12.11 -2.05 -10.28
C SER A 170 -10.65 -1.75 -10.60
N TRP A 171 -9.98 -1.07 -9.68
CA TRP A 171 -8.52 -0.96 -9.70
C TRP A 171 -7.89 -2.32 -9.33
N GLU A 172 -6.85 -2.67 -10.07
CA GLU A 172 -5.97 -3.81 -9.78
C GLU A 172 -4.56 -3.27 -9.56
N PHE A 173 -3.82 -3.94 -8.68
CA PHE A 173 -2.49 -3.54 -8.25
C PHE A 173 -1.52 -4.68 -8.52
N GLY A 174 -0.39 -4.35 -9.14
CA GLY A 174 0.74 -5.26 -9.31
C GLY A 174 1.69 -5.17 -8.13
N LYS A 175 2.70 -6.06 -8.15
CA LYS A 175 3.67 -6.16 -7.06
C LYS A 175 4.37 -4.83 -6.76
N VAL A 176 4.66 -4.59 -5.49
CA VAL A 176 5.46 -3.43 -5.06
C VAL A 176 6.86 -3.53 -5.66
N LYS A 177 7.28 -2.48 -6.36
CA LYS A 177 8.65 -2.28 -6.85
C LYS A 177 9.38 -1.38 -5.87
N ALA A 178 10.34 -1.93 -5.15
CA ALA A 178 11.19 -1.19 -4.22
C ALA A 178 12.56 -1.87 -4.10
N THR A 179 13.54 -1.15 -3.55
CA THR A 179 14.79 -1.78 -3.11
C THR A 179 14.52 -2.53 -1.81
N GLU A 180 14.77 -3.84 -1.83
CA GLU A 180 14.70 -4.68 -0.64
C GLU A 180 16.03 -4.65 0.12
N THR A 181 15.97 -4.40 1.42
CA THR A 181 17.13 -4.39 2.30
C THR A 181 16.93 -5.38 3.44
N THR A 182 17.81 -6.36 3.56
CA THR A 182 17.80 -7.28 4.71
C THR A 182 18.49 -6.64 5.92
N VAL A 183 17.77 -6.52 7.03
CA VAL A 183 18.30 -6.01 8.30
C VAL A 183 18.62 -7.19 9.22
N ASN A 184 19.91 -7.55 9.26
CA ASN A 184 20.38 -8.65 10.10
C ASN A 184 20.58 -8.19 11.55
N GLY A 185 20.29 -9.09 12.50
CA GLY A 185 20.48 -8.82 13.93
C GLY A 185 19.31 -8.12 14.60
N ALA A 186 18.21 -7.87 13.88
CA ALA A 186 16.95 -7.47 14.49
C ALA A 186 16.46 -8.56 15.46
N THR A 187 15.95 -8.15 16.61
CA THR A 187 15.35 -9.04 17.60
C THR A 187 13.96 -8.56 17.97
N VAL A 188 13.12 -9.47 18.46
CA VAL A 188 11.75 -9.14 18.87
C VAL A 188 11.55 -9.58 20.30
N GLU A 189 11.13 -8.65 21.15
CA GLU A 189 10.65 -8.95 22.48
C GLU A 189 9.14 -9.15 22.41
N LEU A 190 8.66 -10.37 22.72
CA LEU A 190 7.24 -10.70 22.75
C LEU A 190 6.74 -10.71 24.21
N VAL A 191 5.63 -10.01 24.45
CA VAL A 191 4.86 -10.02 25.69
C VAL A 191 3.47 -10.58 25.39
N THR A 192 3.02 -11.54 26.20
CA THR A 192 1.65 -12.05 26.14
C THR A 192 0.79 -11.43 27.25
N ASN A 193 -0.52 -11.37 27.02
CA ASN A 193 -1.47 -10.60 27.83
C ASN A 193 -1.04 -9.13 27.92
N GLY A 194 -0.73 -8.55 26.76
CA GLY A 194 -0.38 -7.14 26.65
C GLY A 194 -1.49 -6.20 27.10
N ARG A 195 -1.18 -4.91 27.16
CA ARG A 195 -2.15 -3.88 27.58
C ARG A 195 -2.97 -3.35 26.43
N HIS A 196 -2.40 -3.39 25.24
CA HIS A 196 -2.96 -2.89 24.00
C HIS A 196 -3.53 -4.02 23.15
N THR A 197 -2.81 -5.14 23.05
CA THR A 197 -3.25 -6.38 22.40
C THR A 197 -2.81 -7.61 23.20
N ASP A 198 -3.42 -8.77 22.95
CA ASP A 198 -3.04 -10.02 23.63
C ASP A 198 -1.57 -10.38 23.42
N TYR A 199 -1.04 -10.19 22.22
CA TYR A 199 0.38 -10.32 21.90
C TYR A 199 0.94 -8.95 21.54
N GLU A 200 1.94 -8.49 22.29
CA GLU A 200 2.69 -7.25 22.03
C GLU A 200 4.14 -7.58 21.70
N MET A 201 4.62 -7.06 20.58
CA MET A 201 5.97 -7.26 20.08
C MET A 201 6.70 -5.93 19.99
N LYS A 202 7.96 -5.92 20.42
CA LYS A 202 8.85 -4.78 20.22
C LYS A 202 10.03 -5.20 19.37
N VAL A 203 10.15 -4.59 18.18
CA VAL A 203 11.28 -4.79 17.28
C VAL A 203 12.46 -3.95 17.75
N ASN A 204 13.60 -4.59 18.00
CA ASN A 204 14.86 -3.97 18.39
C ASN A 204 15.93 -4.25 17.32
N GLY A 205 16.99 -3.43 17.26
CA GLY A 205 18.06 -3.57 16.26
C GLY A 205 17.63 -3.17 14.84
N PHE A 206 16.47 -2.53 14.72
CA PHE A 206 15.97 -1.90 13.49
C PHE A 206 15.85 -0.40 13.72
N ASP A 207 16.87 0.35 13.30
CA ASP A 207 16.97 1.80 13.52
C ASP A 207 16.11 2.60 12.51
N LEU A 208 14.83 2.22 12.37
CA LEU A 208 13.88 2.96 11.56
C LEU A 208 13.51 4.26 12.27
N ASP A 209 13.85 5.40 11.67
CA ASP A 209 13.37 6.70 12.16
C ASP A 209 11.91 6.91 11.76
N VAL A 210 11.00 6.41 12.59
CA VAL A 210 9.54 6.53 12.41
C VAL A 210 9.03 7.98 12.48
N SER A 211 9.87 8.95 12.84
CA SER A 211 9.52 10.37 12.83
C SER A 211 9.67 11.01 11.45
N THR A 212 10.57 10.48 10.63
CA THR A 212 10.86 10.98 9.28
C THR A 212 10.41 10.02 8.19
N ASN A 213 10.38 8.71 8.48
CA ASN A 213 10.01 7.67 7.54
C ASN A 213 8.60 7.12 7.84
N LYS A 214 7.76 7.09 6.80
CA LYS A 214 6.39 6.58 6.88
C LYS A 214 6.42 5.06 6.71
N VAL A 215 5.80 4.34 7.63
CA VAL A 215 5.45 2.92 7.44
C VAL A 215 4.11 2.88 6.70
N TYR A 216 4.05 2.13 5.61
CA TYR A 216 2.81 1.89 4.87
C TYR A 216 2.16 0.57 5.28
N GLY A 217 2.97 -0.43 5.61
CA GLY A 217 2.45 -1.69 6.12
C GLY A 217 3.56 -2.57 6.66
N VAL A 218 3.15 -3.58 7.42
CA VAL A 218 4.03 -4.59 7.97
C VAL A 218 3.41 -5.95 7.70
N VAL A 219 4.23 -6.90 7.27
CA VAL A 219 3.83 -8.28 7.04
C VAL A 219 4.65 -9.18 7.97
N MET A 220 3.99 -10.09 8.67
CA MET A 220 4.63 -11.16 9.42
C MET A 220 4.56 -12.46 8.64
N THR A 221 5.69 -13.15 8.52
CA THR A 221 5.76 -14.46 7.86
C THR A 221 6.08 -15.55 8.87
N THR A 222 5.23 -16.56 8.95
CA THR A 222 5.40 -17.72 9.84
C THR A 222 6.28 -18.80 9.21
N ALA A 223 6.75 -19.76 10.01
CA ALA A 223 7.65 -20.83 9.58
C ALA A 223 7.06 -21.76 8.50
N ASP A 224 5.73 -21.83 8.39
CA ASP A 224 4.99 -22.51 7.33
C ASP A 224 4.70 -21.61 6.11
N CYS A 225 5.37 -20.46 6.04
CA CYS A 225 5.31 -19.49 4.94
C CYS A 225 3.94 -18.82 4.77
N GLU A 226 3.10 -18.81 5.81
CA GLU A 226 1.90 -17.97 5.80
C GLU A 226 2.26 -16.52 6.13
N GLU A 227 1.57 -15.60 5.47
CA GLU A 227 1.80 -14.16 5.60
C GLU A 227 0.58 -13.46 6.20
N TYR A 228 0.86 -12.49 7.07
CA TYR A 228 -0.14 -11.75 7.83
C TYR A 228 0.14 -10.26 7.75
N GLY A 229 -0.73 -9.51 7.08
CA GLY A 229 -0.65 -8.05 7.00
C GLY A 229 -1.14 -7.39 8.29
N LEU A 230 -0.49 -6.31 8.73
CA LEU A 230 -0.83 -5.59 9.96
C LEU A 230 -1.48 -4.24 9.68
N HIS A 231 -2.44 -3.85 10.51
CA HIS A 231 -3.09 -2.54 10.37
C HIS A 231 -2.47 -1.47 11.25
N HIS A 232 -2.43 -0.23 10.74
CA HIS A 232 -2.07 0.93 11.56
C HIS A 232 -2.99 1.07 12.78
N VAL A 233 -2.44 1.59 13.89
CA VAL A 233 -3.17 1.91 15.13
C VAL A 233 -3.75 0.71 15.89
N THR A 234 -4.09 -0.41 15.24
CA THR A 234 -4.50 -1.63 15.95
C THR A 234 -3.29 -2.54 16.13
N ASN A 235 -2.55 -2.80 15.05
CA ASN A 235 -1.45 -3.75 15.03
C ASN A 235 -0.07 -3.08 14.92
N ILE A 236 0.05 -1.96 14.21
CA ILE A 236 1.31 -1.20 14.07
C ILE A 236 1.24 0.04 14.97
N TRP A 237 2.04 0.01 16.03
CA TRP A 237 2.18 1.07 17.03
C TRP A 237 3.56 1.70 16.93
N ARG A 238 3.59 3.03 16.81
CA ARG A 238 4.85 3.81 16.74
C ARG A 238 5.87 3.24 15.73
N GLY A 239 5.37 2.60 14.66
CA GLY A 239 6.16 1.90 13.65
C GLY A 239 6.79 0.58 14.09
N THR A 240 7.47 0.50 15.23
CA THR A 240 8.25 -0.70 15.64
C THR A 240 7.66 -1.50 16.80
N GLU A 241 6.57 -1.02 17.40
CA GLU A 241 5.77 -1.79 18.36
C GLU A 241 4.64 -2.45 17.57
N LEU A 242 4.57 -3.78 17.57
CA LEU A 242 3.59 -4.54 16.81
C LEU A 242 2.68 -5.30 17.76
N GLY A 243 1.49 -5.70 17.33
CA GLY A 243 0.63 -6.53 18.15
C GLY A 243 -0.59 -7.07 17.44
N PHE A 244 -1.20 -8.09 18.01
CA PHE A 244 -2.44 -8.69 17.52
C PHE A 244 -3.17 -9.39 18.67
N ASP A 245 -4.50 -9.49 18.54
CA ASP A 245 -5.37 -10.12 19.52
C ASP A 245 -5.61 -11.59 19.18
N ALA A 246 -5.75 -12.43 20.20
CA ALA A 246 -5.88 -13.86 20.03
C ALA A 246 -7.26 -14.28 19.51
N ASP A 247 -8.26 -13.44 19.78
CA ASP A 247 -9.66 -13.63 19.38
C ASP A 247 -9.97 -13.11 17.96
N ASP A 248 -9.03 -12.40 17.34
CA ASP A 248 -9.12 -12.02 15.93
C ASP A 248 -8.92 -13.26 15.05
N ALA A 249 -9.98 -13.62 14.32
CA ALA A 249 -10.00 -14.79 13.44
C ALA A 249 -8.89 -14.77 12.37
N TYR A 250 -8.45 -13.57 11.94
CA TYR A 250 -7.37 -13.43 10.95
C TYR A 250 -6.01 -13.81 11.54
N TYR A 251 -5.74 -13.47 12.82
CA TYR A 251 -4.46 -13.74 13.46
C TYR A 251 -4.45 -15.03 14.29
N ALA A 252 -5.61 -15.63 14.57
CA ALA A 252 -5.74 -16.83 15.39
C ALA A 252 -4.88 -18.00 14.88
N SER A 253 -4.72 -18.16 13.57
CA SER A 253 -3.89 -19.21 12.96
C SER A 253 -2.39 -19.03 13.21
N MET A 254 -1.92 -17.83 13.57
CA MET A 254 -0.52 -17.58 13.91
C MET A 254 -0.15 -18.09 15.31
N ILE A 255 -1.15 -18.30 16.18
CA ILE A 255 -0.93 -18.80 17.55
C ILE A 255 -0.40 -20.23 17.51
N GLY A 256 0.68 -20.49 18.27
CA GLY A 256 1.39 -21.77 18.27
C GLY A 256 2.44 -21.89 17.16
N LYS A 257 2.54 -20.91 16.25
CA LYS A 257 3.55 -20.88 15.19
C LYS A 257 4.77 -20.06 15.59
N THR A 258 5.79 -20.09 14.74
CA THR A 258 6.98 -19.25 14.87
C THR A 258 7.00 -18.24 13.74
N ILE A 259 7.11 -16.95 14.07
CA ILE A 259 7.36 -15.88 13.11
C ILE A 259 8.85 -15.91 12.77
N THR A 260 9.14 -16.01 11.47
CA THR A 260 10.51 -16.15 10.94
C THR A 260 10.99 -14.90 10.22
N GLN A 261 10.06 -14.04 9.80
CA GLN A 261 10.37 -12.81 9.10
C GLN A 261 9.32 -11.73 9.41
N ILE A 262 9.78 -10.48 9.50
CA ILE A 262 8.93 -9.29 9.50
C ILE A 262 9.36 -8.41 8.32
N THR A 263 8.44 -8.10 7.42
CA THR A 263 8.67 -7.24 6.25
C THR A 263 8.01 -5.89 6.48
N TYR A 264 8.79 -4.81 6.40
CA TYR A 264 8.32 -3.43 6.49
C TYR A 264 8.27 -2.78 5.12
N TYR A 265 7.12 -2.22 4.76
CA TYR A 265 6.96 -1.38 3.58
C TYR A 265 7.00 0.08 4.01
N THR A 266 8.01 0.83 3.57
CA THR A 266 8.27 2.20 4.06
C THR A 266 8.53 3.19 2.94
N ALA A 267 8.67 4.48 3.29
CA ALA A 267 9.04 5.53 2.36
C ALA A 267 10.50 5.50 1.90
N ASP A 268 11.37 4.71 2.54
CA ASP A 268 12.77 4.57 2.13
C ASP A 268 13.04 3.23 1.41
N GLY A 269 12.04 2.34 1.35
CA GLY A 269 12.15 1.03 0.74
C GLY A 269 11.47 -0.07 1.53
N VAL A 270 11.75 -1.31 1.14
CA VAL A 270 11.24 -2.51 1.80
C VAL A 270 12.34 -3.11 2.66
N TYR A 271 12.08 -3.28 3.95
CA TYR A 271 13.02 -3.87 4.88
C TYR A 271 12.56 -5.26 5.27
N VAL A 272 13.45 -6.24 5.11
CA VAL A 272 13.19 -7.64 5.49
C VAL A 272 14.01 -7.95 6.73
N LEU A 273 13.34 -8.28 7.82
CA LEU A 273 13.96 -8.58 9.11
C LEU A 273 13.81 -10.09 9.39
N PRO A 274 14.86 -10.90 9.22
CA PRO A 274 14.87 -12.27 9.67
C PRO A 274 14.82 -12.32 11.19
N VAL A 275 13.83 -13.00 11.75
CA VAL A 275 13.61 -13.11 13.20
C VAL A 275 13.29 -14.57 13.57
N ASN A 276 13.16 -14.84 14.86
CA ASN A 276 12.75 -16.16 15.34
C ASN A 276 11.93 -15.98 16.62
N VAL A 277 10.61 -15.86 16.47
CA VAL A 277 9.69 -15.52 17.56
C VAL A 277 8.62 -16.59 17.66
N ALA A 278 8.66 -17.38 18.72
CA ALA A 278 7.59 -18.32 19.00
C ALA A 278 6.38 -17.57 19.56
N VAL A 279 5.20 -17.78 18.97
CA VAL A 279 3.93 -17.27 19.47
C VAL A 279 3.29 -18.38 20.32
N PRO A 280 3.39 -18.32 21.66
CA PRO A 280 2.84 -19.37 22.51
C PRO A 280 1.31 -19.35 22.45
N ALA A 281 0.67 -20.45 22.84
CA ALA A 281 -0.79 -20.45 23.05
C ALA A 281 -1.17 -19.46 24.16
N ALA A 282 -2.34 -18.83 24.02
CA ALA A 282 -2.90 -18.01 25.09
C ALA A 282 -3.14 -18.89 26.34
N ASN A 283 -2.73 -18.40 27.51
CA ASN A 283 -2.91 -19.08 28.81
C ASN A 283 -4.30 -18.81 29.39
#